data_AF-A0A4S9VLA1-F1
#
_entry.id   AF-A0A4S9VLA1-F1
#
_cell.length_a   1.000
_cell.length_b   1.000
_cell.length_c   1.000
_cell.angle_alpha   90.00
_cell.angle_beta   90.00
_cell.angle_gamma   90.00
#
_symmetry.space_group_name_H-M   'P 1'
#
loop_
_entity.id
_entity.type
_entity.pdbx_description
1 polymer ?
#
loop_
_entity_poly.entity_id
_entity_poly.type
_entity_poly.pdbx_seq_one_letter_code
_entity_poly.pdbx_strand_id
1 'polypeptide(L)'
;MFRLWDDSADCQVYLFPRTSGKGPSFRIQSALLDSSKLLSEMVLPLETVVANLRLDDPSTPPTTPKSGSTNYLLFMPIALKSDSVLSPTSNSQGLSEDEETLVAIRNLFAFLTGQSLVATRSNPTVFSVFMRLAETIREFGFSNFDGSTFGDIVTSSFDSYVDELGLADLGSSREKTIEGIVLGERMKSIKLYNEAFTHAVGKYDELLRLQDPKLRLISPISSNRLGRAAMDLDKRTASVRQTLENFDFPALFSGTLNSKTADERKEVDFNGLRDSFFATRKFVMSFYKTRYGSWPPKASKRNELETNGLNRIVCQDLYRDLCAMYDLLADRSSLTNRTADGILIDDRDTTAPHVRALRAVLSEYDRSSPPGTYWKYSLPVCSSLKPSLL
;
A
#
# COMPACT_ATOMS: atom_id res chain seq x y z
N MET A 1 -28.14 -18.24 -4.84
CA MET A 1 -27.12 -19.18 -4.34
C MET A 1 -26.18 -19.47 -5.51
N PHE A 2 -25.13 -18.64 -5.66
CA PHE A 2 -24.13 -18.85 -6.72
C PHE A 2 -23.37 -20.15 -6.42
N ARG A 3 -23.49 -21.15 -7.29
CA ARG A 3 -22.83 -22.45 -7.13
C ARG A 3 -21.33 -22.28 -7.37
N LEU A 4 -20.51 -22.75 -6.43
CA LEU A 4 -19.06 -22.92 -6.62
C LEU A 4 -18.82 -24.22 -7.42
N TRP A 5 -19.19 -24.20 -8.69
CA TRP A 5 -19.12 -25.37 -9.56
C TRP A 5 -18.61 -24.96 -10.94
N ASP A 6 -17.40 -25.37 -11.27
CA ASP A 6 -16.80 -25.23 -12.59
C ASP A 6 -16.84 -26.60 -13.31
N ASP A 7 -17.53 -26.67 -14.45
CA ASP A 7 -17.66 -27.92 -15.21
C ASP A 7 -16.35 -28.35 -15.90
N SER A 8 -15.43 -27.40 -16.12
CA SER A 8 -14.12 -27.64 -16.73
C SER A 8 -13.05 -28.07 -15.71
N ALA A 9 -13.34 -27.93 -14.42
CA ALA A 9 -12.42 -28.25 -13.34
C ALA A 9 -12.24 -29.77 -13.11
N ASP A 10 -11.10 -30.13 -12.53
CA ASP A 10 -10.65 -31.52 -12.33
C ASP A 10 -10.78 -32.03 -10.90
N CYS A 11 -11.03 -31.16 -9.90
CA CYS A 11 -11.13 -31.55 -8.49
C CYS A 11 -12.56 -31.39 -7.93
N GLN A 12 -13.09 -32.47 -7.34
CA GLN A 12 -14.36 -32.46 -6.63
C GLN A 12 -14.12 -32.36 -5.12
N VAL A 13 -14.75 -31.37 -4.48
CA VAL A 13 -14.58 -31.09 -3.04
C VAL A 13 -15.83 -31.54 -2.28
N TYR A 14 -15.63 -32.36 -1.25
CA TYR A 14 -16.67 -32.90 -0.38
C TYR A 14 -16.55 -32.28 1.01
N LEU A 15 -17.60 -31.60 1.47
CA LEU A 15 -17.68 -31.07 2.83
C LEU A 15 -18.13 -32.12 3.86
N PHE A 16 -18.67 -33.25 3.40
CA PHE A 16 -19.16 -34.30 4.27
C PHE A 16 -18.31 -35.57 4.10
N PRO A 17 -18.16 -36.39 5.14
CA PRO A 17 -17.47 -37.66 5.05
C PRO A 17 -18.09 -38.59 4.00
N ARG A 18 -17.27 -39.51 3.45
CA ARG A 18 -17.72 -40.52 2.46
C ARG A 18 -18.90 -41.35 2.95
N THR A 19 -18.96 -41.63 4.25
CA THR A 19 -20.02 -42.40 4.90
C THR A 19 -21.39 -41.72 4.85
N SER A 20 -21.43 -40.41 4.64
CA SER A 20 -22.70 -39.65 4.59
C SER A 20 -23.51 -39.90 3.30
N GLY A 21 -22.89 -40.46 2.25
CA GLY A 21 -23.53 -40.65 0.94
C GLY A 21 -23.87 -39.35 0.20
N LYS A 22 -23.47 -38.18 0.73
CA LYS A 22 -23.70 -36.88 0.08
C LYS A 22 -22.72 -36.69 -1.08
N GLY A 23 -23.22 -36.13 -2.18
CA GLY A 23 -22.42 -35.80 -3.36
C GLY A 23 -21.41 -34.65 -3.10
N PRO A 24 -20.58 -34.33 -4.10
CA PRO A 24 -19.61 -33.25 -3.99
C PRO A 24 -20.31 -31.90 -3.79
N SER A 25 -19.73 -31.08 -2.93
CA SER A 25 -20.22 -29.73 -2.64
C SER A 25 -19.76 -28.73 -3.70
N PHE A 26 -18.50 -28.84 -4.14
CA PHE A 26 -17.87 -27.92 -5.09
C PHE A 26 -17.09 -28.67 -6.17
N ARG A 27 -16.83 -28.00 -7.30
CA ARG A 27 -15.91 -28.47 -8.33
C ARG A 27 -14.99 -27.32 -8.74
N ILE A 28 -13.67 -27.51 -8.58
CA ILE A 28 -12.64 -26.47 -8.73
C ILE A 28 -11.37 -27.04 -9.37
N GLN A 29 -10.50 -26.18 -9.89
CA GLN A 29 -9.19 -26.61 -10.38
C GLN A 29 -8.28 -27.02 -9.22
N SER A 30 -7.65 -28.19 -9.31
CA SER A 30 -6.72 -28.73 -8.32
C SER A 30 -5.54 -27.79 -8.07
N ALA A 31 -5.05 -27.10 -9.12
CA ALA A 31 -3.98 -26.12 -9.06
C ALA A 31 -4.22 -24.96 -8.08
N LEU A 32 -5.49 -24.67 -7.73
CA LEU A 32 -5.82 -23.66 -6.71
C LEU A 32 -5.34 -24.05 -5.30
N LEU A 33 -4.99 -25.32 -5.10
CA LEU A 33 -4.57 -25.89 -3.82
C LEU A 33 -3.05 -25.97 -3.67
N ASP A 34 -2.28 -25.72 -4.72
CA ASP A 34 -0.82 -25.96 -4.78
C ASP A 34 -0.05 -25.25 -3.65
N SER A 35 -0.53 -24.08 -3.24
CA SER A 35 0.08 -23.31 -2.15
C SER A 35 -0.28 -23.83 -0.75
N SER A 36 -1.27 -24.71 -0.63
CA SER A 36 -1.65 -25.39 0.61
C SER A 36 -1.01 -26.78 0.66
N LYS A 37 -0.01 -26.93 1.54
CA LYS A 37 0.62 -28.23 1.77
C LYS A 37 -0.39 -29.26 2.29
N LEU A 38 -1.23 -28.84 3.24
CA LEU A 38 -2.21 -29.73 3.89
C LEU A 38 -3.26 -30.21 2.89
N LEU A 39 -3.90 -29.30 2.14
CA LEU A 39 -4.95 -29.69 1.21
C LEU A 39 -4.38 -30.48 0.03
N SER A 40 -3.21 -30.11 -0.49
CA SER A 40 -2.54 -30.84 -1.58
C SER A 40 -2.25 -32.30 -1.22
N GLU A 41 -1.81 -32.58 0.01
CA GLU A 41 -1.57 -33.95 0.50
C GLU A 41 -2.87 -34.76 0.66
N MET A 42 -4.00 -34.09 0.84
CA MET A 42 -5.32 -34.72 0.97
C MET A 42 -6.01 -34.99 -0.37
N VAL A 43 -5.48 -34.48 -1.48
CA VAL A 43 -6.05 -34.69 -2.82
C VAL A 43 -5.81 -36.13 -3.26
N LEU A 44 -6.89 -36.86 -3.55
CA LEU A 44 -6.84 -38.25 -3.98
C LEU A 44 -7.15 -38.37 -5.49
N PRO A 45 -6.33 -39.07 -6.29
CA PRO A 45 -6.72 -39.43 -7.65
C PRO A 45 -7.94 -40.36 -7.63
N LEU A 46 -8.97 -40.04 -8.42
CA LEU A 46 -10.21 -40.82 -8.50
C LEU A 46 -9.92 -42.28 -8.88
N GLU A 47 -8.97 -42.52 -9.77
CA GLU A 47 -8.56 -43.85 -10.23
C GLU A 47 -8.06 -44.72 -9.07
N THR A 48 -7.27 -44.16 -8.15
CA THR A 48 -6.77 -44.83 -6.96
C THR A 48 -7.90 -45.19 -5.99
N VAL A 49 -8.89 -44.30 -5.84
CA VAL A 49 -10.05 -44.56 -4.97
C VAL A 49 -10.94 -45.67 -5.55
N VAL A 50 -11.16 -45.66 -6.86
CA VAL A 50 -11.93 -46.71 -7.56
C VAL A 50 -11.20 -48.05 -7.51
N ALA A 51 -9.87 -48.07 -7.68
CA ALA A 51 -9.07 -49.29 -7.55
C ALA A 51 -9.16 -49.88 -6.13
N ASN A 52 -9.10 -49.06 -5.09
CA ASN A 52 -9.23 -49.50 -3.69
C ASN A 52 -10.61 -50.08 -3.36
N LEU A 53 -11.68 -49.63 -4.03
CA LEU A 53 -13.04 -50.18 -3.87
C LEU A 53 -13.25 -51.48 -4.67
N ARG A 54 -12.43 -51.75 -5.69
CA ARG A 54 -12.53 -52.94 -6.54
C ARG A 54 -11.79 -54.17 -6.00
N LEU A 55 -11.00 -54.01 -4.94
CA LEU A 55 -10.25 -55.12 -4.32
C LEU A 55 -11.15 -56.15 -3.60
N ASP A 56 -12.46 -55.89 -3.48
CA ASP A 56 -13.45 -56.82 -2.89
C ASP A 56 -14.20 -57.70 -3.93
N ASP A 57 -13.90 -57.61 -5.24
CA ASP A 57 -14.55 -58.46 -6.26
C ASP A 57 -13.54 -59.06 -7.27
N PRO A 58 -13.23 -60.36 -7.19
CA PRO A 58 -12.23 -61.01 -8.05
C PRO A 58 -12.68 -61.27 -9.49
N SER A 59 -13.84 -60.78 -9.94
CA SER A 59 -14.48 -61.26 -11.18
C SER A 59 -14.57 -60.29 -12.37
N THR A 60 -13.99 -59.08 -12.31
CA THR A 60 -14.14 -58.10 -13.42
C THR A 60 -12.82 -57.84 -14.19
N PRO A 61 -12.78 -57.96 -15.54
CA PRO A 61 -11.57 -57.75 -16.33
C PRO A 61 -11.11 -56.27 -16.32
N PRO A 62 -9.81 -55.98 -16.49
CA PRO A 62 -9.29 -54.62 -16.43
C PRO A 62 -9.72 -53.84 -17.67
N THR A 63 -10.67 -52.92 -17.50
CA THR A 63 -10.92 -51.88 -18.50
C THR A 63 -9.77 -50.90 -18.52
N THR A 64 -9.11 -50.78 -19.67
CA THR A 64 -8.10 -49.77 -19.96
C THR A 64 -8.66 -48.35 -19.71
N PRO A 65 -7.95 -47.49 -18.95
CA PRO A 65 -8.40 -46.12 -18.74
C PRO A 65 -8.33 -45.36 -20.07
N LYS A 66 -9.47 -44.79 -20.49
CA LYS A 66 -9.50 -43.81 -21.59
C LYS A 66 -8.74 -42.57 -21.14
N SER A 67 -7.59 -42.35 -21.79
CA SER A 67 -6.78 -41.14 -21.72
C SER A 67 -7.64 -39.87 -21.75
N GLY A 68 -7.47 -38.98 -20.77
CA GLY A 68 -7.87 -37.57 -20.94
C GLY A 68 -8.04 -36.70 -19.70
N SER A 69 -8.59 -37.19 -18.58
CA SER A 69 -8.81 -36.33 -17.40
C SER A 69 -8.64 -37.10 -16.09
N THR A 70 -7.49 -36.94 -15.44
CA THR A 70 -7.32 -37.33 -14.04
C THR A 70 -8.24 -36.45 -13.20
N ASN A 71 -9.35 -37.03 -12.73
CA ASN A 71 -10.22 -36.36 -11.77
C ASN A 71 -9.70 -36.60 -10.36
N TYR A 72 -9.72 -35.56 -9.54
CA TYR A 72 -9.26 -35.58 -8.17
C TYR A 72 -10.45 -35.44 -7.20
N LEU A 73 -10.31 -36.02 -6.02
CA LEU A 73 -11.28 -35.94 -4.93
C LEU A 73 -10.60 -35.34 -3.70
N LEU A 74 -11.22 -34.33 -3.09
CA LEU A 74 -10.81 -33.76 -1.82
C LEU A 74 -11.94 -33.91 -0.80
N PHE A 75 -11.68 -34.62 0.29
CA PHE A 75 -12.61 -34.71 1.43
C PHE A 75 -12.12 -33.77 2.53
N MET A 76 -12.90 -32.74 2.85
CA MET A 76 -12.50 -31.77 3.85
C MET A 76 -12.49 -32.41 5.25
N PRO A 77 -11.44 -32.17 6.06
CA PRO A 77 -11.33 -32.74 7.40
C PRO A 77 -12.18 -31.93 8.41
N ILE A 78 -13.50 -31.99 8.26
CA ILE A 78 -14.44 -31.23 9.10
C ILE A 78 -15.02 -32.16 10.16
N ALA A 79 -14.78 -31.85 11.43
CA ALA A 79 -15.46 -32.49 12.54
C ALA A 79 -16.79 -31.76 12.81
N LEU A 80 -17.88 -32.24 12.21
CA LEU A 80 -19.23 -31.72 12.47
C LEU A 80 -19.81 -32.40 13.72
N LYS A 81 -20.28 -31.61 14.69
CA LYS A 81 -20.88 -32.13 15.94
C LYS A 81 -22.22 -32.82 15.70
N SER A 82 -22.89 -32.45 14.61
CA SER A 82 -24.20 -32.96 14.18
C SER A 82 -24.25 -34.46 13.79
N ASP A 83 -23.12 -35.17 13.77
CA ASP A 83 -23.11 -36.66 13.70
C ASP A 83 -23.55 -37.33 15.02
N SER A 84 -23.77 -36.56 16.09
CA SER A 84 -24.27 -37.05 17.37
C SER A 84 -25.65 -36.47 17.73
N VAL A 85 -26.69 -37.25 17.42
CA VAL A 85 -28.06 -37.20 17.95
C VAL A 85 -28.96 -36.04 17.48
N LEU A 86 -30.03 -36.42 16.78
CA LEU A 86 -31.24 -35.63 16.51
C LEU A 86 -31.82 -35.06 17.80
N SER A 87 -31.72 -33.76 18.02
CA SER A 87 -32.57 -33.02 18.98
C SER A 87 -33.27 -31.87 18.27
N PRO A 88 -34.54 -31.59 18.60
CA PRO A 88 -35.34 -30.64 17.85
C PRO A 88 -34.82 -29.22 18.06
N THR A 89 -34.81 -28.49 16.95
CA THR A 89 -34.40 -27.10 16.78
C THR A 89 -34.96 -26.19 17.86
N SER A 90 -34.09 -25.73 18.77
CA SER A 90 -34.36 -24.51 19.52
C SER A 90 -34.31 -23.32 18.57
N ASN A 91 -35.20 -22.35 18.78
CA ASN A 91 -35.30 -21.10 18.01
C ASN A 91 -34.06 -20.20 18.21
N SER A 92 -32.86 -20.64 17.84
CA SER A 92 -31.69 -19.78 17.76
C SER A 92 -31.73 -19.05 16.42
N GLN A 93 -31.88 -17.73 16.46
CA GLN A 93 -31.85 -16.91 15.24
C GLN A 93 -30.45 -16.85 14.57
N GLY A 94 -29.47 -17.66 14.99
CA GLY A 94 -28.10 -17.69 14.47
C GLY A 94 -27.72 -19.06 13.93
N LEU A 95 -26.68 -19.08 13.07
CA LEU A 95 -26.06 -20.31 12.61
C LEU A 95 -25.41 -21.03 13.80
N SER A 96 -25.48 -22.36 13.79
CA SER A 96 -24.67 -23.23 14.64
C SER A 96 -23.18 -23.11 14.30
N GLU A 97 -22.32 -23.55 15.22
CA GLU A 97 -20.86 -23.57 15.03
C GLU A 97 -20.43 -24.42 13.81
N ASP A 98 -21.14 -25.53 13.59
CA ASP A 98 -20.98 -26.39 12.41
C ASP A 98 -21.29 -25.59 11.12
N GLU A 99 -22.37 -24.81 11.11
CA GLU A 99 -22.75 -23.99 9.95
C GLU A 99 -21.78 -22.83 9.70
N GLU A 100 -21.27 -22.15 10.73
CA GLU A 100 -20.23 -21.13 10.58
C GLU A 100 -18.94 -21.73 9.99
N THR A 101 -18.59 -22.97 10.38
CA THR A 101 -17.46 -23.71 9.81
C THR A 101 -17.68 -24.02 8.34
N LEU A 102 -18.87 -24.48 7.96
CA LEU A 102 -19.23 -24.72 6.56
C LEU A 102 -19.17 -23.43 5.72
N VAL A 103 -19.63 -22.30 6.28
CA VAL A 103 -19.53 -21.00 5.60
C VAL A 103 -18.08 -20.55 5.45
N ALA A 104 -17.23 -20.72 6.46
CA ALA A 104 -15.81 -20.39 6.38
C ALA A 104 -15.10 -21.17 5.27
N ILE A 105 -15.35 -22.47 5.18
CA ILE A 105 -14.78 -23.33 4.14
C ILE A 105 -15.35 -22.98 2.75
N ARG A 106 -16.66 -22.71 2.65
CA ARG A 106 -17.26 -22.20 1.41
C ARG A 106 -16.60 -20.89 0.98
N ASN A 107 -16.37 -19.97 1.90
CA ASN A 107 -15.73 -18.69 1.62
C ASN A 107 -14.27 -18.85 1.21
N LEU A 108 -13.53 -19.83 1.74
CA LEU A 108 -12.19 -20.17 1.27
C LEU A 108 -12.21 -20.51 -0.22
N PHE A 109 -13.07 -21.45 -0.65
CA PHE A 109 -13.14 -21.84 -2.05
C PHE A 109 -13.71 -20.74 -2.95
N ALA A 110 -14.68 -19.97 -2.47
CA ALA A 110 -15.18 -18.79 -3.16
C ALA A 110 -14.05 -17.77 -3.38
N PHE A 111 -13.26 -17.51 -2.34
CA PHE A 111 -12.10 -16.64 -2.42
C PHE A 111 -11.07 -17.16 -3.44
N LEU A 112 -10.67 -18.43 -3.39
CA LEU A 112 -9.69 -19.00 -4.34
C LEU A 112 -10.16 -18.96 -5.80
N THR A 113 -11.48 -18.93 -6.03
CA THR A 113 -12.09 -18.89 -7.37
C THR A 113 -12.55 -17.49 -7.80
N GLY A 114 -12.27 -16.45 -6.99
CA GLY A 114 -12.69 -15.07 -7.28
C GLY A 114 -14.21 -14.85 -7.23
N GLN A 115 -14.94 -15.65 -6.45
CA GLN A 115 -16.40 -15.62 -6.32
C GLN A 115 -16.85 -14.95 -5.03
N SER A 116 -18.00 -14.26 -5.04
CA SER A 116 -18.47 -13.45 -3.90
C SER A 116 -18.50 -14.20 -2.56
N LEU A 117 -17.97 -13.55 -1.53
CA LEU A 117 -17.95 -14.05 -0.15
C LEU A 117 -19.32 -13.86 0.53
N VAL A 118 -19.62 -14.72 1.50
CA VAL A 118 -20.87 -14.67 2.28
C VAL A 118 -20.56 -14.18 3.69
N ALA A 119 -21.22 -13.10 4.10
CA ALA A 119 -21.21 -12.63 5.49
C ALA A 119 -22.20 -13.43 6.34
N THR A 120 -21.88 -13.60 7.62
CA THR A 120 -22.76 -14.24 8.62
C THR A 120 -23.13 -13.26 9.71
N ARG A 121 -24.03 -13.63 10.62
CA ARG A 121 -24.33 -12.78 11.78
C ARG A 121 -23.11 -12.62 12.69
N SER A 122 -22.28 -13.65 12.78
CA SER A 122 -21.04 -13.63 13.56
C SER A 122 -19.94 -12.82 12.85
N ASN A 123 -19.95 -12.82 11.52
CA ASN A 123 -18.99 -12.08 10.69
C ASN A 123 -19.73 -11.16 9.69
N PRO A 124 -20.33 -10.05 10.16
CA PRO A 124 -21.24 -9.25 9.34
C PRO A 124 -20.54 -8.20 8.47
N THR A 125 -19.27 -7.89 8.73
CA THR A 125 -18.53 -6.83 8.03
C THR A 125 -17.48 -7.42 7.10
N VAL A 126 -17.09 -6.66 6.08
CA VAL A 126 -15.99 -7.05 5.19
C VAL A 126 -14.72 -7.37 5.98
N PHE A 127 -14.42 -6.55 7.00
CA PHE A 127 -13.30 -6.79 7.91
C PHE A 127 -13.39 -8.14 8.62
N SER A 128 -14.51 -8.47 9.28
CA SER A 128 -14.64 -9.74 10.01
C SER A 128 -14.65 -10.95 9.08
N VAL A 129 -15.23 -10.84 7.89
CA VAL A 129 -15.18 -11.89 6.86
C VAL A 129 -13.73 -12.18 6.45
N PHE A 130 -12.94 -11.15 6.15
CA PHE A 130 -11.52 -11.35 5.78
C PHE A 130 -10.65 -11.78 6.96
N MET A 131 -10.95 -11.35 8.19
CA MET A 131 -10.29 -11.87 9.39
C MET A 131 -10.50 -13.37 9.55
N ARG A 132 -11.76 -13.84 9.39
CA ARG A 132 -12.07 -15.27 9.46
C ARG A 132 -11.43 -16.05 8.31
N LEU A 133 -11.45 -15.49 7.10
CA LEU A 133 -10.79 -16.09 5.95
C LEU A 133 -9.26 -16.21 6.15
N ALA A 134 -8.60 -15.20 6.73
CA ALA A 134 -7.18 -15.23 7.05
C ALA A 134 -6.83 -16.35 8.05
N GLU A 135 -7.72 -16.64 8.99
CA GLU A 135 -7.59 -17.78 9.90
C GLU A 135 -7.70 -19.09 9.14
N THR A 136 -8.75 -19.25 8.31
CA THR A 136 -8.97 -20.46 7.52
C THR A 136 -7.83 -20.75 6.54
N ILE A 137 -7.29 -19.74 5.85
CA ILE A 137 -6.11 -19.85 4.98
C ILE A 137 -4.89 -20.37 5.77
N ARG A 138 -4.69 -19.89 7.00
CA ARG A 138 -3.59 -20.32 7.86
C ARG A 138 -3.79 -21.73 8.40
N GLU A 139 -5.02 -22.06 8.82
CA GLU A 139 -5.41 -23.38 9.31
C GLU A 139 -5.14 -24.46 8.25
N PHE A 140 -5.43 -24.18 6.98
CA PHE A 140 -5.14 -25.08 5.86
C PHE A 140 -3.72 -24.94 5.30
N GLY A 141 -2.83 -24.21 5.97
CA GLY A 141 -1.39 -24.22 5.65
C GLY A 141 -1.04 -23.67 4.26
N PHE A 142 -1.80 -22.69 3.76
CA PHE A 142 -1.39 -21.95 2.57
C PHE A 142 -0.11 -21.15 2.87
N SER A 143 0.89 -21.24 2.01
CA SER A 143 2.16 -20.52 2.12
C SER A 143 2.94 -20.62 0.82
N ASN A 144 3.72 -19.59 0.49
CA ASN A 144 4.80 -19.73 -0.48
C ASN A 144 6.06 -20.34 0.18
N PHE A 145 7.10 -20.57 -0.62
CA PHE A 145 8.32 -21.27 -0.21
C PHE A 145 9.06 -20.63 0.98
N ASP A 146 9.18 -19.30 1.02
CA ASP A 146 9.87 -18.56 2.08
C ASP A 146 8.92 -18.12 3.22
N GLY A 147 7.61 -18.38 3.09
CA GLY A 147 6.59 -17.99 4.04
C GLY A 147 6.24 -16.51 4.06
N SER A 148 6.75 -15.70 3.12
CA SER A 148 6.46 -14.26 3.06
C SER A 148 5.03 -13.95 2.63
N THR A 149 4.37 -14.84 1.90
CA THR A 149 2.98 -14.71 1.44
C THR A 149 2.17 -15.99 1.70
N PHE A 150 0.96 -16.07 1.17
CA PHE A 150 0.13 -17.28 1.17
C PHE A 150 0.14 -18.01 -0.17
N GLY A 151 1.07 -17.64 -1.07
CA GLY A 151 1.13 -18.12 -2.45
C GLY A 151 0.48 -17.15 -3.44
N ASP A 152 0.79 -17.34 -4.72
CA ASP A 152 0.44 -16.39 -5.78
C ASP A 152 -1.08 -16.29 -6.01
N ILE A 153 -1.78 -17.42 -5.92
CA ILE A 153 -3.24 -17.49 -6.12
C ILE A 153 -3.98 -16.74 -5.01
N VAL A 154 -3.60 -16.97 -3.75
CA VAL A 154 -4.19 -16.24 -2.61
C VAL A 154 -3.88 -14.76 -2.70
N THR A 155 -2.65 -14.41 -3.06
CA THR A 155 -2.21 -13.01 -3.20
C THR A 155 -3.00 -12.30 -4.30
N SER A 156 -3.05 -12.88 -5.50
CA SER A 156 -3.77 -12.32 -6.64
C SER A 156 -5.29 -12.22 -6.41
N SER A 157 -5.88 -13.22 -5.74
CA SER A 157 -7.29 -13.17 -5.37
C SER A 157 -7.56 -12.02 -4.38
N PHE A 158 -6.77 -11.91 -3.31
CA PHE A 158 -6.96 -10.83 -2.34
C PHE A 158 -6.74 -9.45 -2.96
N ASP A 159 -5.75 -9.29 -3.84
CA ASP A 159 -5.52 -8.04 -4.55
C ASP A 159 -6.71 -7.62 -5.42
N SER A 160 -7.40 -8.61 -6.03
CA SER A 160 -8.65 -8.36 -6.78
C SER A 160 -9.77 -7.87 -5.87
N TYR A 161 -9.91 -8.45 -4.67
CA TYR A 161 -10.87 -7.96 -3.66
C TYR A 161 -10.53 -6.58 -3.11
N VAL A 162 -9.24 -6.27 -2.93
CA VAL A 162 -8.78 -4.94 -2.52
C VAL A 162 -9.26 -3.88 -3.51
N ASP A 163 -9.17 -4.18 -4.81
CA ASP A 163 -9.61 -3.27 -5.88
C ASP A 163 -11.14 -3.22 -5.99
N GLU A 164 -11.82 -4.37 -6.03
CA GLU A 164 -13.28 -4.43 -6.20
C GLU A 164 -14.05 -3.78 -5.05
N LEU A 165 -13.59 -3.99 -3.81
CA LEU A 165 -14.25 -3.46 -2.61
C LEU A 165 -13.72 -2.09 -2.18
N GLY A 166 -12.73 -1.52 -2.90
CA GLY A 166 -12.09 -0.25 -2.54
C GLY A 166 -11.46 -0.29 -1.13
N LEU A 167 -10.81 -1.39 -0.77
CA LEU A 167 -10.20 -1.54 0.56
C LEU A 167 -9.02 -0.58 0.77
N ALA A 168 -8.38 -0.18 -0.33
CA ALA A 168 -7.30 0.81 -0.35
C ALA A 168 -7.80 2.27 -0.27
N ASP A 169 -9.11 2.53 -0.31
CA ASP A 169 -9.68 3.88 -0.22
C ASP A 169 -9.74 4.37 1.25
N LEU A 170 -8.56 4.68 1.79
CA LEU A 170 -8.35 4.95 3.22
C LEU A 170 -8.32 6.45 3.56
N GLY A 171 -8.39 7.32 2.55
CA GLY A 171 -8.22 8.76 2.68
C GLY A 171 -9.21 9.44 3.63
N SER A 172 -10.46 8.97 3.71
CA SER A 172 -11.52 9.61 4.48
C SER A 172 -11.83 8.96 5.83
N SER A 173 -11.47 7.69 6.03
CA SER A 173 -11.86 6.93 7.22
C SER A 173 -10.67 6.45 8.05
N ARG A 174 -10.67 6.86 9.33
CA ARG A 174 -9.69 6.45 10.34
C ARG A 174 -9.84 4.97 10.70
N GLU A 175 -11.08 4.52 10.81
CA GLU A 175 -11.40 3.11 11.09
C GLU A 175 -10.91 2.20 9.96
N LYS A 176 -11.21 2.54 8.70
CA LYS A 176 -10.70 1.78 7.55
C LYS A 176 -9.17 1.75 7.51
N THR A 177 -8.52 2.84 7.91
CA THR A 177 -7.04 2.90 7.95
C THR A 177 -6.48 1.87 8.94
N ILE A 178 -7.11 1.72 10.11
CA ILE A 178 -6.74 0.70 11.12
C ILE A 178 -7.01 -0.69 10.57
N GLU A 179 -8.19 -0.92 10.00
CA GLU A 179 -8.57 -2.18 9.38
C GLU A 179 -7.61 -2.59 8.26
N GLY A 180 -7.20 -1.64 7.41
CA GLY A 180 -6.26 -1.86 6.31
C GLY A 180 -4.89 -2.36 6.80
N ILE A 181 -4.36 -1.80 7.90
CA ILE A 181 -3.11 -2.31 8.49
C ILE A 181 -3.31 -3.75 8.95
N VAL A 182 -4.37 -4.01 9.73
CA VAL A 182 -4.62 -5.33 10.30
C VAL A 182 -4.84 -6.37 9.20
N LEU A 183 -5.68 -6.08 8.21
CA LEU A 183 -5.91 -6.98 7.07
C LEU A 183 -4.65 -7.16 6.24
N GLY A 184 -3.88 -6.10 5.98
CA GLY A 184 -2.60 -6.18 5.29
C GLY A 184 -1.64 -7.16 5.95
N GLU A 185 -1.55 -7.15 7.29
CA GLU A 185 -0.76 -8.13 8.05
C GLU A 185 -1.35 -9.54 7.99
N ARG A 186 -2.67 -9.65 8.24
CA ARG A 186 -3.35 -10.95 8.41
C ARG A 186 -3.45 -11.72 7.10
N MET A 187 -3.63 -11.01 5.99
CA MET A 187 -3.66 -11.53 4.63
C MET A 187 -2.30 -11.54 3.94
N LYS A 188 -1.23 -11.05 4.60
CA LYS A 188 0.12 -10.88 4.04
C LYS A 188 0.12 -10.06 2.73
N SER A 189 -0.74 -9.05 2.62
CA SER A 189 -0.83 -8.19 1.44
C SER A 189 0.02 -6.93 1.61
N ILE A 190 1.12 -6.88 0.86
CA ILE A 190 2.01 -5.71 0.83
C ILE A 190 1.30 -4.50 0.25
N LYS A 191 0.45 -4.69 -0.78
CA LYS A 191 -0.32 -3.63 -1.44
C LYS A 191 -1.20 -2.88 -0.43
N LEU A 192 -2.07 -3.60 0.28
CA LEU A 192 -2.96 -3.00 1.26
C LEU A 192 -2.20 -2.46 2.47
N TYR A 193 -1.20 -3.21 2.96
CA TYR A 193 -0.40 -2.79 4.11
C TYR A 193 0.32 -1.47 3.85
N ASN A 194 0.98 -1.30 2.70
CA ASN A 194 1.72 -0.08 2.39
C ASN A 194 0.82 1.14 2.26
N GLU A 195 -0.34 1.00 1.61
CA GLU A 195 -1.31 2.08 1.49
C GLU A 195 -1.83 2.48 2.89
N ALA A 196 -2.27 1.49 3.68
CA ALA A 196 -2.79 1.73 5.03
C ALA A 196 -1.73 2.31 5.97
N PHE A 197 -0.50 1.81 5.90
CA PHE A 197 0.63 2.32 6.67
C PHE A 197 0.89 3.79 6.34
N THR A 198 0.89 4.16 5.05
CA THR A 198 1.13 5.54 4.61
C THR A 198 0.07 6.50 5.16
N HIS A 199 -1.21 6.15 5.04
CA HIS A 199 -2.30 6.96 5.61
C HIS A 199 -2.24 7.03 7.13
N ALA A 200 -1.89 5.92 7.78
CA ALA A 200 -1.80 5.85 9.23
C ALA A 200 -0.66 6.72 9.78
N VAL A 201 0.49 6.75 9.11
CA VAL A 201 1.61 7.64 9.47
C VAL A 201 1.14 9.11 9.42
N GLY A 202 0.41 9.50 8.36
CA GLY A 202 -0.09 10.87 8.21
C GLY A 202 -1.18 11.28 9.20
N LYS A 203 -1.88 10.33 9.81
CA LYS A 203 -3.02 10.56 10.74
C LYS A 203 -2.76 9.99 12.13
N TYR A 204 -1.51 9.70 12.48
CA TYR A 204 -1.14 8.87 13.62
C TYR A 204 -1.77 9.32 14.95
N ASP A 205 -1.66 10.61 15.28
CA ASP A 205 -2.23 11.16 16.51
C ASP A 205 -3.76 11.07 16.55
N GLU A 206 -4.42 11.25 15.41
CA GLU A 206 -5.87 11.11 15.30
C GLU A 206 -6.33 9.67 15.48
N LEU A 207 -5.56 8.71 14.97
CA LEU A 207 -5.83 7.28 15.17
C LEU A 207 -5.72 6.92 16.65
N LEU A 208 -4.70 7.40 17.36
CA LEU A 208 -4.53 7.14 18.79
C LEU A 208 -5.68 7.75 19.62
N ARG A 209 -6.16 8.95 19.25
CA ARG A 209 -7.30 9.61 19.91
C ARG A 209 -8.62 8.85 19.73
N LEU A 210 -8.78 8.10 18.64
CA LEU A 210 -9.98 7.30 18.40
C LEU A 210 -10.16 6.19 19.45
N GLN A 211 -9.07 5.72 20.05
CA GLN A 211 -9.05 4.61 21.02
C GLN A 211 -9.78 3.34 20.52
N ASP A 212 -9.76 3.11 19.20
CA ASP A 212 -10.43 1.98 18.57
C ASP A 212 -9.82 0.65 19.09
N PRO A 213 -10.64 -0.32 19.54
CA PRO A 213 -10.17 -1.62 19.99
C PRO A 213 -9.32 -2.37 18.95
N LYS A 214 -9.55 -2.15 17.65
CA LYS A 214 -8.81 -2.76 16.54
C LYS A 214 -7.36 -2.33 16.48
N LEU A 215 -6.96 -1.22 17.11
CA LEU A 215 -5.55 -0.85 17.27
C LEU A 215 -4.75 -1.93 17.99
N ARG A 216 -5.38 -2.69 18.90
CA ARG A 216 -4.75 -3.80 19.61
C ARG A 216 -4.49 -5.03 18.73
N LEU A 217 -5.11 -5.08 17.54
CA LEU A 217 -4.93 -6.17 16.59
C LEU A 217 -3.71 -5.96 15.69
N ILE A 218 -3.17 -4.74 15.62
CA ILE A 218 -1.95 -4.41 14.88
C ILE A 218 -0.75 -5.05 15.58
N SER A 219 0.15 -5.67 14.82
CA SER A 219 1.33 -6.29 15.41
C SER A 219 2.23 -5.27 16.16
N PRO A 220 2.94 -5.69 17.21
CA PRO A 220 3.89 -4.82 17.91
C PRO A 220 4.99 -4.26 16.98
N ILE A 221 5.38 -5.01 15.95
CA ILE A 221 6.39 -4.59 14.97
C ILE A 221 5.86 -3.43 14.15
N SER A 222 4.66 -3.56 13.59
CA SER A 222 4.03 -2.50 12.80
C SER A 222 3.69 -1.28 13.64
N SER A 223 3.21 -1.47 14.87
CA SER A 223 2.98 -0.37 15.81
C SER A 223 4.25 0.44 16.08
N ASN A 224 5.39 -0.23 16.32
CA ASN A 224 6.67 0.45 16.52
C ASN A 224 7.14 1.17 15.25
N ARG A 225 7.01 0.54 14.08
CA ARG A 225 7.36 1.16 12.79
C ARG A 225 6.51 2.39 12.51
N LEU A 226 5.21 2.31 12.80
CA LEU A 226 4.25 3.39 12.60
C LEU A 226 4.61 4.60 13.46
N GLY A 227 4.87 4.40 14.76
CA GLY A 227 5.30 5.49 15.64
C GLY A 227 6.61 6.14 15.20
N ARG A 228 7.60 5.34 14.75
CA ARG A 228 8.87 5.87 14.22
C ARG A 228 8.68 6.68 12.94
N ALA A 229 7.91 6.15 12.00
CA ALA A 229 7.63 6.82 10.74
C ALA A 229 6.82 8.12 10.94
N ALA A 230 5.87 8.13 11.87
CA ALA A 230 5.12 9.33 12.23
C ALA A 230 6.05 10.42 12.82
N MET A 231 6.95 10.05 13.73
CA MET A 231 7.94 10.99 14.27
C MET A 231 8.90 11.54 13.19
N ASP A 232 9.34 10.70 12.25
CA ASP A 232 10.18 11.14 11.14
C ASP A 232 9.42 12.08 10.19
N LEU A 233 8.18 11.73 9.85
CA LEU A 233 7.32 12.58 9.02
C LEU A 233 7.09 13.95 9.68
N ASP A 234 6.82 13.99 10.98
CA ASP A 234 6.61 15.25 11.71
C ASP A 234 7.86 16.13 11.67
N LYS A 235 9.04 15.57 11.93
CA LYS A 235 10.33 16.28 11.81
C LYS A 235 10.56 16.85 10.41
N ARG A 236 10.35 16.04 9.37
CA ARG A 236 10.50 16.48 7.97
C ARG A 236 9.51 17.58 7.63
N THR A 237 8.25 17.42 8.05
CA THR A 237 7.19 18.39 7.80
C THR A 237 7.46 19.70 8.53
N ALA A 238 7.95 19.67 9.77
CA ALA A 238 8.35 20.85 10.52
C ALA A 238 9.48 21.63 9.83
N SER A 239 10.49 20.94 9.29
CA SER A 239 11.58 21.55 8.53
C SER A 239 11.09 22.23 7.24
N VAL A 240 10.22 21.55 6.48
CA VAL A 240 9.61 22.13 5.28
C VAL A 240 8.74 23.33 5.63
N ARG A 241 7.93 23.23 6.71
CA ARG A 241 7.13 24.36 7.21
C ARG A 241 8.01 25.54 7.54
N GLN A 242 9.05 25.38 8.36
CA GLN A 242 9.96 26.47 8.71
C GLN A 242 10.55 27.16 7.47
N THR A 243 10.88 26.39 6.44
CA THR A 243 11.38 26.90 5.16
C THR A 243 10.31 27.71 4.42
N LEU A 244 9.08 27.21 4.30
CA LEU A 244 7.98 27.91 3.61
C LEU A 244 7.48 29.15 4.37
N GLU A 245 7.47 29.11 5.71
CA GLU A 245 7.08 30.24 6.55
C GLU A 245 8.04 31.40 6.39
N ASN A 246 9.34 31.11 6.30
CA ASN A 246 10.38 32.12 6.34
C ASN A 246 11.03 32.40 4.98
N PHE A 247 10.84 31.55 3.96
CA PHE A 247 11.64 31.57 2.73
C PHE A 247 13.15 31.69 3.03
N ASP A 248 13.61 30.92 4.01
CA ASP A 248 14.98 30.98 4.51
C ASP A 248 15.73 29.71 4.12
N PHE A 249 16.94 29.89 3.60
CA PHE A 249 17.77 28.81 3.07
C PHE A 249 19.20 28.94 3.60
N PRO A 250 19.45 28.72 4.90
CA PRO A 250 20.76 28.98 5.50
C PRO A 250 21.91 28.22 4.84
N ALA A 251 21.66 27.00 4.38
CA ALA A 251 22.65 26.16 3.70
C ALA A 251 23.15 26.75 2.37
N LEU A 252 22.37 27.61 1.71
CA LEU A 252 22.82 28.33 0.51
C LEU A 252 24.02 29.22 0.83
N PHE A 253 24.03 29.82 2.02
CA PHE A 253 25.08 30.71 2.50
C PHE A 253 26.19 29.98 3.27
N SER A 254 26.36 28.69 3.02
CA SER A 254 27.50 27.91 3.49
C SER A 254 28.52 27.73 2.35
N GLY A 255 29.67 27.10 2.63
CA GLY A 255 30.66 26.75 1.60
C GLY A 255 31.14 27.93 0.76
N THR A 256 31.01 27.82 -0.56
CA THR A 256 31.51 28.76 -1.58
C THR A 256 31.00 30.18 -1.34
N LEU A 257 29.71 30.39 -1.01
CA LEU A 257 29.18 31.76 -0.76
C LEU A 257 29.72 32.40 0.52
N ASN A 258 30.14 31.61 1.51
CA ASN A 258 30.72 32.13 2.74
C ASN A 258 32.25 32.20 2.69
N SER A 259 32.87 31.58 1.69
CA SER A 259 34.31 31.51 1.56
C SER A 259 34.91 32.88 1.28
N LYS A 260 35.94 33.25 2.04
CA LYS A 260 36.73 34.47 1.81
C LYS A 260 37.87 34.26 0.81
N THR A 261 38.15 33.00 0.46
CA THR A 261 39.30 32.58 -0.34
C THR A 261 38.90 31.84 -1.61
N ALA A 262 37.60 31.71 -1.90
CA ALA A 262 37.11 31.14 -3.16
C ALA A 262 37.56 32.00 -4.34
N ASP A 263 38.10 31.38 -5.39
CA ASP A 263 38.60 32.09 -6.57
C ASP A 263 37.48 32.83 -7.30
N GLU A 264 36.26 32.29 -7.26
CA GLU A 264 35.05 32.89 -7.82
C GLU A 264 34.74 34.26 -7.22
N ARG A 265 35.15 34.53 -5.98
CA ARG A 265 34.92 35.81 -5.30
C ARG A 265 35.71 36.97 -5.92
N LYS A 266 36.78 36.67 -6.67
CA LYS A 266 37.54 37.68 -7.43
C LYS A 266 36.73 38.21 -8.62
N GLU A 267 35.80 37.41 -9.13
CA GLU A 267 35.05 37.69 -10.35
C GLU A 267 33.54 37.91 -10.10
N VAL A 268 33.04 37.57 -8.90
CA VAL A 268 31.62 37.61 -8.54
C VAL A 268 31.41 38.29 -7.18
N ASP A 269 30.49 39.26 -7.14
CA ASP A 269 30.09 39.92 -5.90
C ASP A 269 29.07 39.07 -5.11
N PHE A 270 29.59 38.22 -4.22
CA PHE A 270 28.76 37.41 -3.32
C PHE A 270 28.01 38.23 -2.27
N ASN A 271 28.47 39.43 -1.92
CA ASN A 271 27.73 40.30 -0.99
C ASN A 271 26.50 40.86 -1.70
N GLY A 272 26.65 41.37 -2.92
CA GLY A 272 25.53 41.83 -3.75
C GLY A 272 24.51 40.72 -4.04
N LEU A 273 24.96 39.48 -4.28
CA LEU A 273 24.07 38.32 -4.41
C LEU A 273 23.28 38.04 -3.13
N ARG A 274 23.95 38.10 -1.97
CA ARG A 274 23.31 37.91 -0.65
C ARG A 274 22.27 39.00 -0.38
N ASP A 275 22.58 40.25 -0.66
CA ASP A 275 21.65 41.38 -0.49
C ASP A 275 20.45 41.25 -1.43
N SER A 276 20.68 40.85 -2.68
CA SER A 276 19.62 40.60 -3.67
C SER A 276 18.69 39.47 -3.25
N PHE A 277 19.24 38.39 -2.66
CA PHE A 277 18.43 37.31 -2.09
C PHE A 277 17.53 37.82 -0.96
N PHE A 278 18.07 38.58 0.01
CA PHE A 278 17.26 39.08 1.12
C PHE A 278 16.23 40.12 0.69
N ALA A 279 16.53 40.93 -0.33
CA ALA A 279 15.57 41.83 -0.95
C ALA A 279 14.41 41.04 -1.59
N THR A 280 14.72 39.97 -2.33
CA THR A 280 13.73 39.08 -2.96
C THR A 280 12.88 38.38 -1.90
N ARG A 281 13.50 37.85 -0.85
CA ARG A 281 12.80 37.24 0.30
C ARG A 281 11.82 38.23 0.93
N LYS A 282 12.25 39.46 1.20
CA LYS A 282 11.39 40.52 1.75
C LYS A 282 10.22 40.85 0.82
N PHE A 283 10.46 40.92 -0.48
CA PHE A 283 9.42 41.12 -1.50
C PHE A 283 8.38 40.00 -1.46
N VAL A 284 8.80 38.73 -1.54
CA VAL A 284 7.91 37.56 -1.52
C VAL A 284 7.07 37.52 -0.24
N MET A 285 7.70 37.72 0.92
CA MET A 285 6.97 37.78 2.19
C MET A 285 5.97 38.93 2.23
N SER A 286 6.31 40.11 1.69
CA SER A 286 5.41 41.27 1.64
C SER A 286 4.22 41.02 0.72
N PHE A 287 4.46 40.40 -0.44
CA PHE A 287 3.41 40.03 -1.39
C PHE A 287 2.37 39.10 -0.75
N TYR A 288 2.81 38.01 -0.11
CA TYR A 288 1.88 37.06 0.51
C TYR A 288 1.22 37.59 1.78
N LYS A 289 1.91 38.43 2.57
CA LYS A 289 1.27 39.17 3.68
C LYS A 289 0.15 40.07 3.18
N THR A 290 0.34 40.73 2.04
CA THR A 290 -0.68 41.59 1.43
C THR A 290 -1.86 40.77 0.91
N ARG A 291 -1.57 39.65 0.21
CA ARG A 291 -2.60 38.76 -0.37
C ARG A 291 -3.46 38.05 0.67
N TYR A 292 -2.87 37.56 1.75
CA TYR A 292 -3.56 36.76 2.77
C TYR A 292 -3.82 37.50 4.09
N GLY A 293 -3.44 38.77 4.19
CA GLY A 293 -3.51 39.58 5.41
C GLY A 293 -2.41 39.28 6.45
N SER A 294 -1.93 38.04 6.52
CA SER A 294 -0.74 37.64 7.27
C SER A 294 0.02 36.52 6.54
N TRP A 295 1.30 36.37 6.84
CA TRP A 295 2.09 35.23 6.38
C TRP A 295 2.78 34.54 7.57
N PRO A 296 2.53 33.23 7.77
CA PRO A 296 1.49 32.44 7.11
C PRO A 296 0.07 32.99 7.36
N PRO A 297 -0.93 32.58 6.56
CA PRO A 297 -2.33 32.89 6.85
C PRO A 297 -2.70 32.40 8.25
N LYS A 298 -3.60 33.10 8.96
CA LYS A 298 -4.06 32.59 10.26
C LYS A 298 -4.94 31.36 10.07
N ALA A 299 -4.74 30.34 10.90
CA ALA A 299 -5.61 29.17 10.92
C ALA A 299 -7.08 29.60 11.18
N SER A 300 -8.01 29.10 10.37
CA SER A 300 -9.43 29.41 10.53
C SER A 300 -9.99 28.64 11.72
N LYS A 301 -10.63 29.34 12.66
CA LYS A 301 -11.35 28.73 13.80
C LYS A 301 -12.73 28.16 13.42
N ARG A 302 -13.18 28.35 12.17
CA ARG A 302 -14.55 27.98 11.74
C ARG A 302 -14.70 26.51 11.34
N ASN A 303 -13.61 25.81 11.05
CA ASN A 303 -13.64 24.40 10.67
C ASN A 303 -13.01 23.57 11.79
N GLU A 304 -13.66 22.46 12.18
CA GLU A 304 -13.16 21.52 13.21
C GLU A 304 -11.80 20.89 12.88
N LEU A 305 -11.33 21.04 11.64
CA LEU A 305 -9.97 20.73 11.24
C LEU A 305 -9.10 21.94 11.59
N GLU A 306 -8.29 21.85 12.65
CA GLU A 306 -7.20 22.78 12.96
C GLU A 306 -6.22 22.82 11.78
N THR A 307 -6.58 23.56 10.74
CA THR A 307 -5.81 23.64 9.51
C THR A 307 -4.82 24.78 9.69
N ASN A 308 -3.54 24.42 9.81
CA ASN A 308 -2.42 25.34 9.74
C ASN A 308 -2.63 26.35 8.58
N GLY A 309 -2.19 27.59 8.78
CA GLY A 309 -2.17 28.64 7.76
C GLY A 309 -1.62 28.21 6.40
N LEU A 310 -0.60 27.36 6.41
CA LEU A 310 -0.07 26.69 5.21
C LEU A 310 -0.91 25.46 4.84
N ASN A 311 -2.19 25.68 4.56
CA ASN A 311 -3.08 24.63 4.09
C ASN A 311 -2.81 24.28 2.61
N ARG A 312 -3.42 23.19 2.13
CA ARG A 312 -3.25 22.70 0.75
C ARG A 312 -3.49 23.78 -0.31
N ILE A 313 -4.50 24.62 -0.15
CA ILE A 313 -4.86 25.66 -1.13
C ILE A 313 -3.76 26.71 -1.18
N VAL A 314 -3.29 27.18 -0.03
CA VAL A 314 -2.20 28.16 0.07
C VAL A 314 -0.91 27.61 -0.53
N CYS A 315 -0.57 26.35 -0.26
CA CYS A 315 0.60 25.70 -0.85
C CYS A 315 0.46 25.51 -2.37
N GLN A 316 -0.74 25.23 -2.88
CA GLN A 316 -0.99 25.14 -4.32
C GLN A 316 -0.87 26.50 -5.02
N ASP A 317 -1.37 27.57 -4.41
CA ASP A 317 -1.21 28.92 -4.93
C ASP A 317 0.26 29.34 -4.92
N LEU A 318 0.98 29.10 -3.82
CA LEU A 318 2.42 29.32 -3.73
C LEU A 318 3.18 28.56 -4.82
N TYR A 319 2.86 27.28 -5.02
CA TYR A 319 3.47 26.46 -6.06
C TYR A 319 3.24 27.05 -7.46
N ARG A 320 2.01 27.44 -7.79
CA ARG A 320 1.66 28.05 -9.08
C ARG A 320 2.39 29.38 -9.31
N ASP A 321 2.40 30.24 -8.30
CA ASP A 321 3.07 31.54 -8.37
C ASP A 321 4.59 31.37 -8.59
N LEU A 322 5.23 30.41 -7.90
CA LEU A 322 6.64 30.08 -8.10
C LEU A 322 6.92 29.43 -9.47
N CYS A 323 6.01 28.61 -9.98
CA CYS A 323 6.11 28.05 -11.33
C CYS A 323 6.05 29.15 -12.39
N ALA A 324 5.11 30.09 -12.27
CA ALA A 324 5.01 31.22 -13.19
C ALA A 324 6.25 32.12 -13.15
N MET A 325 6.80 32.36 -11.95
CA MET A 325 8.06 33.07 -11.78
C MET A 325 9.23 32.32 -12.43
N TYR A 326 9.30 31.00 -12.27
CA TYR A 326 10.30 30.17 -12.95
C TYR A 326 10.16 30.25 -14.47
N ASP A 327 8.94 30.12 -15.01
CA ASP A 327 8.68 30.21 -16.44
C ASP A 327 9.08 31.57 -17.04
N LEU A 328 8.96 32.65 -16.26
CA LEU A 328 9.38 34.00 -16.67
C LEU A 328 10.91 34.19 -16.61
N LEU A 329 11.58 33.63 -15.61
CA LEU A 329 12.99 33.91 -15.33
C LEU A 329 13.95 32.86 -15.91
N ALA A 330 13.48 31.65 -16.19
CA ALA A 330 14.34 30.56 -16.64
C ALA A 330 14.84 30.80 -18.07
N ASP A 331 16.16 30.88 -18.22
CA ASP A 331 16.79 30.87 -19.53
C ASP A 331 16.79 29.46 -20.12
N ARG A 332 15.96 29.24 -21.13
CA ARG A 332 15.81 27.95 -21.82
C ARG A 332 16.93 27.67 -22.81
N SER A 333 17.79 28.65 -23.10
CA SER A 333 18.96 28.49 -23.98
C SER A 333 20.21 28.02 -23.23
N SER A 334 20.24 28.15 -21.89
CA SER A 334 21.38 27.83 -21.04
C SER A 334 20.98 26.89 -19.90
N LEU A 335 20.67 25.64 -20.26
CA LEU A 335 20.30 24.61 -19.28
C LEU A 335 21.47 24.25 -18.37
N THR A 336 21.16 23.98 -17.11
CA THR A 336 22.18 23.54 -16.15
C THR A 336 22.60 22.10 -16.43
N ASN A 337 23.91 21.83 -16.40
CA ASN A 337 24.50 20.49 -16.45
C ASN A 337 24.65 19.85 -15.06
N ARG A 338 24.01 20.42 -14.02
CA ARG A 338 24.03 19.89 -12.65
C ARG A 338 23.39 18.51 -12.60
N THR A 339 24.15 17.50 -12.17
CA THR A 339 23.62 16.17 -11.82
C THR A 339 23.50 16.03 -10.31
N ALA A 340 22.72 15.06 -9.84
CA ALA A 340 22.53 14.79 -8.41
C ALA A 340 23.84 14.43 -7.68
N ASP A 341 24.85 13.97 -8.42
CA ASP A 341 26.18 13.62 -7.92
C ASP A 341 27.16 14.81 -7.88
N GLY A 342 26.69 16.00 -8.28
CA GLY A 342 27.47 17.23 -8.30
C GLY A 342 28.03 17.59 -9.68
N ILE A 343 28.64 18.77 -9.76
CA ILE A 343 29.25 19.26 -11.00
C ILE A 343 30.64 18.65 -11.06
N LEU A 344 30.95 17.91 -12.13
CA LEU A 344 32.33 17.79 -12.59
C LEU A 344 32.70 19.18 -13.11
N ILE A 345 33.38 19.97 -12.28
CA ILE A 345 33.91 21.26 -12.72
C ILE A 345 34.98 20.91 -13.75
N ASP A 346 34.63 21.00 -15.03
CA ASP A 346 35.60 20.89 -16.10
C ASP A 346 36.40 22.19 -16.11
N ASP A 347 37.70 22.11 -15.90
CA ASP A 347 38.61 23.26 -15.97
C ASP A 347 38.58 23.96 -17.35
N ARG A 348 37.93 23.35 -18.35
CA ARG A 348 37.68 23.90 -19.69
C ARG A 348 36.31 24.59 -19.83
N ASP A 349 35.55 24.77 -18.76
CA ASP A 349 34.24 25.44 -18.80
C ASP A 349 34.39 26.91 -19.21
N THR A 350 33.95 27.22 -20.43
CA THR A 350 33.98 28.57 -21.04
C THR A 350 32.81 29.44 -20.59
N THR A 351 31.93 28.95 -19.71
CA THR A 351 30.81 29.74 -19.20
C THR A 351 31.27 30.92 -18.34
N ALA A 352 30.44 31.97 -18.34
CA ALA A 352 30.75 33.20 -17.62
C ALA A 352 30.99 32.92 -16.11
N PRO A 353 31.95 33.62 -15.48
CA PRO A 353 32.33 33.41 -14.07
C PRO A 353 31.16 33.33 -13.08
N HIS A 354 30.18 34.23 -13.21
CA HIS A 354 29.00 34.25 -12.35
C HIS A 354 28.11 33.01 -12.51
N VAL A 355 28.04 32.43 -13.71
CA VAL A 355 27.29 31.19 -13.98
C VAL A 355 27.97 30.01 -13.29
N ARG A 356 29.30 29.89 -13.41
CA ARG A 356 30.08 28.83 -12.75
C ARG A 356 29.96 28.91 -11.23
N ALA A 357 30.12 30.12 -10.68
CA ALA A 357 29.98 30.35 -9.25
C ALA A 357 28.58 29.99 -8.72
N LEU A 358 27.51 30.42 -9.40
CA LEU A 358 26.14 30.06 -9.02
C LEU A 358 25.90 28.55 -9.10
N ARG A 359 26.43 27.88 -10.12
CA ARG A 359 26.33 26.43 -10.25
C ARG A 359 27.06 25.71 -9.10
N ALA A 360 28.27 26.13 -8.74
CA ALA A 360 29.03 25.58 -7.61
C ALA A 360 28.26 25.71 -6.29
N VAL A 361 27.73 26.90 -6.00
CA VAL A 361 26.91 27.19 -4.82
C VAL A 361 25.68 26.29 -4.74
N LEU A 362 24.94 26.16 -5.85
CA LEU A 362 23.74 25.35 -5.86
C LEU A 362 24.05 23.85 -5.77
N SER A 363 25.19 23.39 -6.31
CA SER A 363 25.69 22.02 -6.17
C SER A 363 26.10 21.68 -4.73
N GLU A 364 26.71 22.61 -4.01
CA GLU A 364 26.95 22.46 -2.56
C GLU A 364 25.64 22.44 -1.77
N TYR A 365 24.72 23.34 -2.11
CA TYR A 365 23.40 23.36 -1.49
C TYR A 365 22.67 22.02 -1.68
N ASP A 366 22.73 21.39 -2.85
CA ASP A 366 22.13 20.08 -3.08
C ASP A 366 22.71 19.03 -2.12
N ARG A 367 24.05 18.95 -2.04
CA ARG A 367 24.81 18.04 -1.17
C ARG A 367 24.63 18.31 0.32
N SER A 368 24.24 19.51 0.70
CA SER A 368 24.05 19.91 2.11
C SER A 368 22.82 19.28 2.77
N SER A 369 21.91 18.67 2.00
CA SER A 369 20.74 17.99 2.58
C SER A 369 20.92 16.48 2.68
N PRO A 370 20.27 15.84 3.67
CA PRO A 370 20.38 14.41 3.86
C PRO A 370 20.03 13.61 2.58
N PRO A 371 20.70 12.48 2.32
CA PRO A 371 20.33 11.57 1.24
C PRO A 371 18.84 11.20 1.35
N GLY A 372 18.09 11.35 0.25
CA GLY A 372 16.63 11.09 0.22
C GLY A 372 15.73 12.34 0.21
N THR A 373 16.31 13.54 0.10
CA THR A 373 15.57 14.80 -0.08
C THR A 373 15.22 15.01 -1.57
N TYR A 374 14.37 14.14 -2.14
CA TYR A 374 14.11 14.07 -3.60
C TYR A 374 13.37 15.28 -4.21
N TRP A 375 12.84 16.20 -3.40
CA TRP A 375 12.13 17.38 -3.92
C TRP A 375 13.06 18.37 -4.62
N LYS A 376 14.37 18.34 -4.34
CA LYS A 376 15.36 19.26 -4.92
C LYS A 376 15.59 19.09 -6.43
N TYR A 377 15.29 17.90 -6.95
CA TYR A 377 15.47 17.56 -8.36
C TYR A 377 14.15 17.47 -9.14
N SER A 378 13.03 17.77 -8.46
CA SER A 378 11.73 17.80 -9.11
C SER A 378 11.60 19.12 -9.88
N LEU A 379 11.75 19.07 -11.20
CA LEU A 379 11.31 20.17 -12.05
C LEU A 379 9.81 20.41 -11.80
N PRO A 380 9.34 21.68 -11.78
CA PRO A 380 7.91 21.93 -11.70
C PRO A 380 7.22 21.22 -12.85
N VAL A 381 6.24 20.36 -12.54
CA VAL A 381 5.39 19.69 -13.51
C VAL A 381 4.37 20.72 -14.02
N CYS A 382 4.85 21.67 -14.82
CA CYS A 382 4.01 22.61 -15.54
C CYS A 382 3.40 21.86 -16.74
N SER A 383 2.08 21.83 -16.82
CA SER A 383 1.30 21.29 -17.95
C SER A 383 1.53 22.03 -19.28
N SER A 384 2.37 23.07 -19.29
CA SER A 384 2.80 23.82 -20.47
C SER A 384 4.02 23.22 -21.19
N LEU A 385 4.65 22.18 -20.65
CA LEU A 385 5.65 21.38 -21.38
C LEU A 385 4.95 20.49 -22.43
N LYS A 386 4.35 21.12 -23.45
CA LYS A 386 4.23 20.46 -24.75
C LYS A 386 5.66 20.38 -25.31
N PRO A 387 6.18 19.19 -25.65
CA PRO A 387 7.36 19.12 -26.47
C PRO A 387 6.97 19.74 -27.81
N SER A 388 7.46 20.95 -28.08
CA SER A 388 7.59 21.42 -29.45
C SER A 388 8.52 20.42 -30.14
N LEU A 389 7.92 19.59 -30.98
CA LEU A 389 8.57 18.70 -31.93
C LEU A 389 9.78 19.41 -32.55
N LEU A 390 10.96 18.88 -32.30
CA LEU A 390 12.09 18.93 -33.20
C LEU A 390 12.40 17.49 -33.61
#